data_AF-A0A954YMR0-F1
#
_entry.id   AF-A0A954YMR0-F1
#
_cell.length_a   1.000
_cell.length_b   1.000
_cell.length_c   1.000
_cell.angle_alpha   90.00
_cell.angle_beta   90.00
_cell.angle_gamma   90.00
#
_symmetry.space_group_name_H-M   'P 1'
#
loop_
_entity.id
_entity.type
_entity.pdbx_description
1 polymer ?
#
loop_
_entity_poly.entity_id
_entity_poly.type
_entity_poly.pdbx_seq_one_letter_code
_entity_poly.pdbx_strand_id
1 'polypeptide(L)'
;MADASEAVTEIEEIKSVTGNLTDKLVEMVGDWQALETALGFSPTNPDRLIRSLRLFIDGGDRPIADASLGSANLIYLALKSLELEQLVESRDRDHTFLAIEEPEAHLHPHLQRLVCGWSGTAMKTSTRLAI
;
A
#
# COMPACT_ATOMS: atom_id res chain seq x y z
N MET A 1 -7.80 -17.92 -20.42
CA MET A 1 -6.93 -16.72 -20.34
C MET A 1 -7.53 -15.72 -19.35
N ALA A 2 -8.83 -15.37 -19.46
CA ALA A 2 -9.57 -14.64 -18.42
C ALA A 2 -9.70 -15.47 -17.11
N ASP A 3 -10.14 -16.74 -17.21
CA ASP A 3 -10.39 -17.59 -16.02
C ASP A 3 -9.22 -17.75 -15.05
N ALA A 4 -7.98 -17.85 -15.56
CA ALA A 4 -6.81 -18.04 -14.70
C ALA A 4 -6.35 -16.73 -14.03
N SER A 5 -6.62 -15.57 -14.64
CA SER A 5 -6.37 -14.26 -14.02
C SER A 5 -7.38 -14.00 -12.91
N GLU A 6 -8.65 -14.31 -13.18
CA GLU A 6 -9.77 -14.12 -12.25
C GLU A 6 -9.70 -15.09 -11.06
N ALA A 7 -9.34 -16.35 -11.30
CA ALA A 7 -9.15 -17.33 -10.23
C ALA A 7 -8.01 -16.99 -9.26
N VAL A 8 -7.02 -16.21 -9.68
CA VAL A 8 -5.89 -15.82 -8.82
C VAL A 8 -6.22 -14.54 -8.04
N THR A 9 -7.01 -13.61 -8.60
CA THR A 9 -7.58 -12.50 -7.81
C THR A 9 -8.56 -12.96 -6.73
N GLU A 10 -9.11 -14.18 -6.88
CA GLU A 10 -9.96 -14.83 -5.88
C GLU A 10 -9.18 -15.45 -4.70
N ILE A 11 -7.84 -15.45 -4.74
CA ILE A 11 -7.01 -15.95 -3.63
C ILE A 11 -7.17 -15.05 -2.40
N GLU A 12 -7.45 -15.68 -1.26
CA GLU A 12 -7.75 -15.00 -0.01
C GLU A 12 -6.62 -14.08 0.44
N GLU A 13 -5.36 -14.50 0.28
CA GLU A 13 -4.19 -13.69 0.59
C GLU A 13 -4.11 -12.42 -0.26
N ILE A 14 -4.50 -12.48 -1.54
CA ILE A 14 -4.50 -11.32 -2.44
C ILE A 14 -5.64 -10.35 -2.09
N LYS A 15 -6.82 -10.88 -1.76
CA LYS A 15 -7.94 -10.09 -1.26
C LYS A 15 -7.61 -9.39 0.06
N SER A 16 -6.99 -10.12 0.98
CA SER A 16 -6.56 -9.59 2.28
C SER A 16 -5.55 -8.45 2.11
N VAL A 17 -4.54 -8.61 1.26
CA VAL A 17 -3.56 -7.53 0.99
C VAL A 17 -4.22 -6.31 0.36
N THR A 18 -5.13 -6.52 -0.60
CA THR A 18 -5.87 -5.41 -1.27
C THR A 18 -6.75 -4.66 -0.27
N GLY A 19 -7.44 -5.39 0.61
CA GLY A 19 -8.25 -4.81 1.69
C GLY A 19 -7.41 -4.01 2.67
N ASN A 20 -6.35 -4.61 3.21
CA ASN A 20 -5.43 -3.95 4.14
C ASN A 20 -4.78 -2.69 3.52
N LEU A 21 -4.42 -2.74 2.24
CA LEU A 21 -3.89 -1.58 1.52
C LEU A 21 -4.92 -0.46 1.43
N THR A 22 -6.16 -0.79 1.09
CA THR A 22 -7.26 0.18 0.98
C THR A 22 -7.56 0.80 2.34
N ASP A 23 -7.69 -0.01 3.39
CA ASP A 23 -7.89 0.46 4.76
C ASP A 23 -6.76 1.37 5.23
N LYS A 24 -5.51 1.02 4.87
CA LYS A 24 -4.35 1.83 5.21
C LYS A 24 -4.35 3.19 4.50
N LEU A 25 -4.73 3.22 3.24
CA LEU A 25 -4.87 4.47 2.49
C LEU A 25 -5.98 5.35 3.09
N VAL A 26 -7.10 4.77 3.49
CA VAL A 26 -8.19 5.47 4.20
C VAL A 26 -7.69 6.02 5.53
N GLU A 27 -6.90 5.27 6.29
CA GLU A 27 -6.27 5.75 7.54
C GLU A 27 -5.35 6.96 7.29
N MET A 28 -4.58 6.92 6.19
CA MET A 28 -3.58 7.94 5.87
C MET A 28 -4.17 9.25 5.35
N VAL A 29 -5.16 9.18 4.45
CA VAL A 29 -5.68 10.36 3.72
C VAL A 29 -7.19 10.54 3.80
N GLY A 30 -7.88 9.68 4.53
CA GLY A 30 -9.34 9.71 4.69
C GLY A 30 -10.08 9.14 3.47
N ASP A 31 -11.34 8.75 3.71
CA ASP A 31 -12.22 8.06 2.76
C ASP A 31 -12.34 8.77 1.40
N TRP A 32 -12.49 10.10 1.41
CA TRP A 32 -12.69 10.90 0.20
C TRP A 32 -11.46 11.06 -0.69
N GLN A 33 -10.26 10.78 -0.17
CA GLN A 33 -9.00 10.96 -0.90
C GLN A 33 -8.22 9.65 -1.03
N ALA A 34 -8.72 8.57 -0.44
CA ALA A 34 -8.18 7.24 -0.60
C ALA A 34 -8.41 6.78 -2.05
N LEU A 35 -7.38 6.18 -2.64
CA LEU A 35 -7.51 5.51 -3.93
C LEU A 35 -8.07 4.13 -3.69
N GLU A 36 -9.13 3.79 -4.41
CA GLU A 36 -9.60 2.42 -4.45
C GLU A 36 -8.58 1.59 -5.23
N THR A 37 -8.05 0.54 -4.61
CA THR A 37 -6.98 -0.28 -5.21
C THR A 37 -7.47 -1.68 -5.52
N ALA A 38 -6.95 -2.26 -6.60
CA ALA A 38 -7.20 -3.64 -6.97
C ALA A 38 -5.91 -4.31 -7.43
N LEU A 39 -5.65 -5.53 -6.99
CA LEU A 39 -4.56 -6.36 -7.51
C LEU A 39 -5.09 -7.23 -8.65
N GLY A 40 -4.43 -7.22 -9.81
CA GLY A 40 -4.86 -7.98 -10.99
C GLY A 40 -3.68 -8.41 -11.87
N PHE A 41 -3.93 -9.30 -12.83
CA PHE A 41 -2.91 -9.75 -13.77
C PHE A 41 -3.04 -9.06 -15.11
N SER A 42 -1.91 -8.61 -15.65
CA SER A 42 -1.83 -8.20 -17.04
C SER A 42 -1.56 -9.41 -17.93
N PRO A 43 -2.12 -9.48 -19.16
CA PRO A 43 -1.98 -10.64 -20.03
C PRO A 43 -0.52 -10.78 -20.50
N THR A 44 0.30 -11.48 -19.73
CA THR A 44 1.64 -11.87 -20.16
C THR A 44 2.08 -13.14 -19.43
N ASN A 45 1.67 -14.28 -20.00
CA ASN A 45 2.19 -15.64 -19.80
C ASN A 45 1.91 -16.31 -18.42
N PRO A 46 1.17 -17.45 -18.39
CA PRO A 46 0.79 -18.15 -17.17
C PRO A 46 1.98 -18.77 -16.39
N ASP A 47 3.11 -19.07 -17.03
CA ASP A 47 4.32 -19.56 -16.33
C ASP A 47 5.02 -18.45 -15.52
N ARG A 48 4.50 -17.22 -15.59
CA ARG A 48 5.01 -16.03 -14.91
C ARG A 48 3.92 -15.29 -14.14
N LEU A 49 2.83 -15.94 -13.73
CA LEU A 49 1.70 -15.31 -13.02
C LEU A 49 2.18 -14.42 -11.86
N ILE A 50 3.06 -14.90 -10.99
CA ILE A 50 3.60 -14.09 -9.87
C ILE A 50 4.35 -12.83 -10.36
N ARG A 51 5.01 -12.89 -11.53
CA ARG A 51 5.71 -11.76 -12.16
C ARG A 51 4.77 -10.83 -12.95
N SER A 52 3.52 -11.21 -13.17
CA SER A 52 2.52 -10.40 -13.88
C SER A 52 1.44 -9.81 -12.96
N LEU A 53 1.54 -10.03 -11.64
CA LEU A 53 0.74 -9.31 -10.64
C LEU A 53 1.05 -7.81 -10.75
N ARG A 54 0.03 -7.02 -11.06
CA ARG A 54 0.10 -5.56 -11.11
C ARG A 54 -0.93 -4.97 -10.17
N LEU A 55 -0.56 -3.84 -9.59
CA LEU A 55 -1.48 -2.99 -8.87
C LEU A 55 -2.23 -2.10 -9.87
N PHE A 56 -3.54 -2.08 -9.71
CA PHE A 56 -4.46 -1.19 -10.38
C PHE A 56 -5.08 -0.24 -9.35
N ILE A 57 -5.46 0.94 -9.82
CA ILE A 57 -6.11 2.01 -9.05
C ILE A 57 -7.46 2.33 -9.69
N ASP A 58 -8.29 3.06 -8.93
CA ASP A 58 -9.68 3.39 -9.27
C ASP A 58 -10.52 2.14 -9.56
N GLY A 59 -10.54 1.21 -8.60
CA GLY A 59 -11.38 0.00 -8.70
C GLY A 59 -10.93 -1.00 -9.78
N GLY A 60 -9.74 -0.83 -10.35
CA GLY A 60 -9.20 -1.73 -11.38
C GLY A 60 -9.06 -1.12 -12.77
N ASP A 61 -9.54 0.12 -12.97
CA ASP A 61 -9.63 0.74 -14.29
C ASP A 61 -8.28 1.19 -14.86
N ARG A 62 -7.31 1.51 -13.99
CA ARG A 62 -6.01 2.04 -14.43
C ARG A 62 -4.84 1.31 -13.77
N PRO A 63 -3.78 0.96 -14.50
CA PRO A 63 -2.58 0.42 -13.89
C PRO A 63 -1.87 1.51 -13.06
N ILE A 64 -1.16 1.10 -12.00
CA ILE A 64 -0.36 2.02 -11.16
C ILE A 64 0.65 2.88 -11.96
N ALA A 65 1.09 2.41 -13.13
CA ALA A 65 1.98 3.15 -14.02
C ALA A 65 1.39 4.48 -14.51
N ASP A 66 0.06 4.61 -14.52
CA ASP A 66 -0.66 5.83 -14.93
C ASP A 66 -1.05 6.70 -13.72
N ALA A 67 -0.68 6.31 -12.51
CA ALA A 67 -0.94 7.07 -11.29
C ALA A 67 -0.10 8.35 -11.22
N SER A 68 -0.63 9.37 -10.55
CA SER A 68 0.15 10.58 -10.25
C SER A 68 1.33 10.24 -9.32
N LEU A 69 2.40 11.03 -9.36
CA LEU A 69 3.55 10.87 -8.45
C LEU A 69 3.12 10.86 -6.98
N GLY A 70 2.19 11.73 -6.61
CA GLY A 70 1.64 11.77 -5.25
C GLY A 70 0.85 10.51 -4.89
N SER A 71 -0.03 10.05 -5.78
CA SER A 71 -0.79 8.80 -5.61
C SER A 71 0.12 7.59 -5.46
N ALA A 72 1.15 7.49 -6.31
CA ALA A 72 2.14 6.42 -6.24
C ALA A 72 2.94 6.47 -4.92
N ASN A 73 3.29 7.67 -4.44
CA ASN A 73 3.98 7.84 -3.17
C ASN A 73 3.11 7.40 -1.98
N LEU A 74 1.82 7.75 -1.96
CA LEU A 74 0.89 7.29 -0.92
C LEU A 74 0.77 5.77 -0.88
N ILE A 75 0.62 5.14 -2.04
CA ILE A 75 0.54 3.69 -2.17
C ILE A 75 1.85 3.03 -1.69
N TYR A 76 3.00 3.59 -2.04
CA TYR A 76 4.29 3.11 -1.56
C TYR A 76 4.40 3.17 -0.05
N LEU A 77 4.03 4.30 0.56
CA LEU A 77 4.06 4.48 2.02
C LEU A 77 3.10 3.53 2.74
N ALA A 78 1.89 3.33 2.20
CA ALA A 78 0.91 2.39 2.74
C ALA A 78 1.43 0.94 2.72
N LEU A 79 1.96 0.50 1.57
CA LEU A 79 2.57 -0.83 1.43
C LEU A 79 3.76 -1.03 2.37
N LYS A 80 4.62 -0.01 2.52
CA LYS A 80 5.75 -0.07 3.45
C LYS A 80 5.31 -0.13 4.91
N SER A 81 4.26 0.60 5.28
CA SER A 81 3.70 0.49 6.64
C SER A 81 3.18 -0.92 6.93
N LEU A 82 2.45 -1.52 5.98
CA LEU A 82 1.94 -2.89 6.12
C LEU A 82 3.05 -3.92 6.24
N GLU A 83 4.11 -3.81 5.43
CA GLU A 83 5.28 -4.68 5.53
C GLU A 83 5.94 -4.58 6.92
N LEU A 84 6.08 -3.36 7.45
CA LEU A 84 6.65 -3.14 8.77
C LEU A 84 5.78 -3.68 9.90
N GLU A 85 4.46 -3.49 9.82
CA GLU A 85 3.50 -4.05 10.79
C GLU A 85 3.60 -5.58 10.83
N GLN A 86 3.66 -6.24 9.66
CA GLN A 86 3.84 -7.69 9.57
C GLN A 86 5.17 -8.16 10.16
N LEU A 87 6.27 -7.44 9.90
CA LEU A 87 7.59 -7.76 10.46
C LEU A 87 7.64 -7.58 11.99
N VAL A 88 6.89 -6.62 12.53
CA VAL A 88 6.74 -6.42 13.98
C VAL A 88 5.94 -7.56 14.60
N GLU A 89 4.84 -7.98 13.98
CA GLU A 89 3.99 -9.08 14.44
C GLU A 89 4.70 -10.43 14.38
N SER A 90 5.50 -10.68 13.35
CA SER A 90 6.23 -11.95 13.17
C SER A 90 7.44 -12.10 14.10
N ARG A 91 7.77 -11.09 14.91
CA ARG A 91 8.84 -11.09 15.94
C ARG A 91 10.25 -11.44 15.45
N ASP A 92 10.56 -11.26 14.16
CA ASP A 92 11.85 -11.67 13.59
C ASP A 92 12.92 -10.57 13.61
N ARG A 93 12.61 -9.34 14.08
CA ARG A 93 13.62 -8.27 14.29
C ARG A 93 13.36 -7.37 15.50
N ASP A 94 14.42 -7.23 16.30
CA ASP A 94 14.65 -6.14 17.24
C ASP A 94 14.59 -4.79 16.49
N HIS A 95 13.72 -3.89 16.96
CA HIS A 95 13.64 -2.46 16.63
C HIS A 95 13.87 -2.07 15.16
N THR A 96 12.79 -1.96 14.38
CA THR A 96 12.84 -1.38 13.02
C THR A 96 12.52 0.11 13.04
N PHE A 97 13.45 0.92 12.51
CA PHE A 97 13.28 2.36 12.31
C PHE A 97 13.10 2.66 10.82
N LEU A 98 12.03 3.38 10.47
CA LEU A 98 11.81 3.93 9.15
C LEU A 98 12.03 5.44 9.22
N ALA A 99 12.99 5.95 8.45
CA ALA A 99 13.19 7.38 8.26
C ALA A 99 12.89 7.73 6.81
N ILE A 100 11.97 8.67 6.59
CA ILE A 100 11.60 9.18 5.27
C ILE A 100 11.84 10.69 5.30
N GLU A 101 12.59 11.19 4.32
CA GLU A 101 12.77 12.61 4.09
C GLU A 101 11.69 13.09 3.12
N GLU A 102 11.00 14.18 3.45
CA GLU A 102 9.89 14.77 2.68
C GLU A 102 8.81 13.74 2.25
N PRO A 103 8.19 12.98 3.20
CA PRO A 103 7.12 12.05 2.86
C PRO A 103 5.94 12.71 2.14
N GLU A 104 5.79 14.03 2.25
CA GLU A 104 4.78 14.86 1.62
C GLU A 104 5.13 15.37 0.22
N ALA A 105 6.32 15.06 -0.29
CA ALA A 105 6.76 15.48 -1.62
C ALA A 105 5.77 15.02 -2.71
N HIS A 106 5.55 15.90 -3.70
CA HIS A 106 4.67 15.67 -4.85
C HIS A 106 3.17 15.44 -4.51
N LEU A 107 2.77 15.57 -3.25
CA LEU A 107 1.36 15.56 -2.86
C LEU A 107 0.73 16.94 -3.04
N HIS A 108 -0.56 16.95 -3.37
CA HIS A 108 -1.34 18.17 -3.33
C HIS A 108 -1.38 18.73 -1.89
N PRO A 109 -1.35 20.06 -1.65
CA PRO A 109 -1.25 20.65 -0.32
C PRO A 109 -2.30 20.18 0.71
N HIS A 110 -3.45 19.69 0.24
CA HIS A 110 -4.45 19.09 1.11
C HIS A 110 -4.04 17.72 1.65
N LEU A 111 -3.42 16.88 0.81
CA LEU A 111 -2.90 15.56 1.16
C LEU A 111 -1.65 15.66 2.05
N GLN A 112 -0.81 16.67 1.83
CA GLN A 112 0.38 16.93 2.65
C GLN A 112 0.03 17.06 4.14
N ARG A 113 -1.05 17.78 4.45
CA ARG A 113 -1.51 17.96 5.84
C ARG A 113 -1.95 16.66 6.49
N LEU A 114 -2.57 15.77 5.72
CA LEU A 114 -3.06 14.48 6.21
C LEU A 114 -1.90 13.52 6.45
N VAL A 115 -0.95 13.44 5.50
CA VAL A 115 0.25 12.59 5.62
C VAL A 115 1.16 13.03 6.77
N CYS A 116 1.37 14.33 6.97
CA CYS A 116 2.14 14.83 8.12
C CYS A 116 1.46 14.46 9.45
N GLY A 117 0.14 14.53 9.54
CA GLY A 117 -0.62 14.14 10.73
C GLY A 117 -0.60 12.62 10.99
N TRP A 118 -0.73 11.83 9.93
CA TRP A 118 -0.65 10.38 9.99
C TRP A 118 0.75 9.93 10.42
N SER A 119 1.82 10.46 9.82
CA SER A 119 3.20 10.13 10.18
C SER A 119 3.49 10.38 11.67
N GLY A 120 2.99 11.48 12.23
CA GLY A 120 3.11 11.75 13.67
C GLY A 120 2.36 10.77 14.57
N THR A 121 1.34 10.07 14.05
CA THR A 121 0.51 9.10 14.79
C THR A 121 1.01 7.67 14.59
N ALA A 122 1.30 7.28 13.35
CA ALA A 122 1.83 5.97 12.96
C ALA A 122 3.28 5.75 13.44
N MET A 123 4.08 6.82 13.58
CA MET A 123 5.46 6.69 14.06
C MET A 123 5.56 6.60 15.60
N LYS A 124 4.45 6.81 16.33
CA LYS A 124 4.39 6.62 17.79
C LYS A 124 4.17 5.18 18.23
N THR A 125 3.69 4.28 17.36
CA THR A 125 3.42 2.88 17.73
C THR A 125 4.68 2.03 17.81
N SER A 126 5.82 2.49 17.29
CA SER A 126 7.14 1.83 17.42
C SER A 126 8.10 2.62 18.33
N THR A 127 7.75 2.74 19.62
CA THR A 127 8.72 3.11 20.66
C THR A 127 8.33 2.49 22.00
N ARG A 128 8.59 1.18 22.16
CA ARG A 128 8.90 0.64 23.50
C ARG A 128 10.41 0.60 23.65
N LEU A 129 10.96 1.71 24.13
CA LEU A 129 12.27 1.73 24.77
C LEU A 129 12.03 1.25 26.21
N ALA A 130 12.48 0.04 26.52
CA ALA A 130 12.66 -0.41 27.89
C ALA A 130 14.17 -0.63 28.09
N ILE A 131 14.87 0.45 28.43
CA ILE A 131 16.06 0.45 29.27
C ILE A 131 15.99 1.71 30.14
#